data_AF-A0A9C8JC21-F1
#
_entry.id   AF-A0A9C8JC21-F1
#
_cell.length_a   1.000
_cell.length_b   1.000
_cell.length_c   1.000
_cell.angle_alpha   90.00
_cell.angle_beta   90.00
_cell.angle_gamma   90.00
#
_symmetry.space_group_name_H-M   'P 1'
#
loop_
_entity.id
_entity.type
_entity.pdbx_description
1 polymer ?
#
loop_
_entity_poly.entity_id
_entity_poly.type
_entity_poly.pdbx_seq_one_letter_code
_entity_poly.pdbx_strand_id
1 'polypeptide(L)'
;VLAATSHLPHLLAFNLVGMLAKSADCDEVLRFAAGGFRDFSRIASSDPVMWRDICLSNSSAILDLLNDYRRGLDSLEKAIMNNDGDRLVDEFKRAKQARDTRFAEPGLIDNSEV
;
A
#
# COMPACT_ATOMS: atom_id res chain seq x y z
N VAL A 1 -12.41 3.92 -8.96
CA VAL A 1 -11.24 3.40 -9.70
C VAL A 1 -9.96 4.10 -9.27
N LEU A 2 -9.74 5.39 -9.61
CA LEU A 2 -8.52 6.15 -9.25
C LEU A 2 -8.17 6.13 -7.74
N ALA A 3 -9.17 6.21 -6.87
CA ALA A 3 -8.95 6.14 -5.42
C ALA A 3 -8.27 4.83 -4.98
N ALA A 4 -8.65 3.69 -5.58
CA ALA A 4 -8.12 2.38 -5.23
C ALA A 4 -6.81 2.05 -5.96
N THR A 5 -6.65 2.52 -7.20
CA THR A 5 -5.50 2.16 -8.05
C THR A 5 -4.35 3.16 -8.00
N SER A 6 -4.58 4.39 -7.51
CA SER A 6 -3.57 5.45 -7.46
C SER A 6 -3.52 6.15 -6.10
N HIS A 7 -4.66 6.65 -5.59
CA HIS A 7 -4.62 7.53 -4.41
C HIS A 7 -4.24 6.79 -3.13
N LEU A 8 -4.97 5.72 -2.79
CA LEU A 8 -4.67 4.93 -1.60
C LEU A 8 -3.22 4.41 -1.60
N PRO A 9 -2.69 3.82 -2.69
CA PRO A 9 -1.28 3.44 -2.76
C PRO A 9 -0.30 4.57 -2.38
N HIS A 10 -0.52 5.80 -2.85
CA HIS A 10 0.32 6.94 -2.48
C HIS A 10 0.22 7.29 -0.99
N LEU A 11 -0.99 7.32 -0.41
CA LEU A 11 -1.15 7.57 1.03
C LEU A 11 -0.42 6.51 1.87
N LEU A 12 -0.50 5.24 1.47
CA LEU A 12 0.17 4.15 2.18
C LEU A 12 1.69 4.27 2.07
N ALA A 13 2.21 4.64 0.90
CA ALA A 13 3.64 4.87 0.71
C ALA A 13 4.14 6.07 1.53
N PHE A 14 3.44 7.22 1.49
CA PHE A 14 3.77 8.39 2.32
C PHE A 14 3.77 8.05 3.81
N ASN A 15 2.76 7.31 4.27
CA ASN A 15 2.65 6.92 5.67
C ASN A 15 3.79 5.99 6.10
N LEU A 16 4.09 4.95 5.30
CA LEU A 16 5.14 3.99 5.60
C LEU A 16 6.52 4.66 5.66
N VAL A 17 6.86 5.47 4.65
CA VAL A 17 8.14 6.20 4.62
C VAL A 17 8.21 7.21 5.76
N GLY A 18 7.14 7.98 5.99
CA GLY A 18 7.08 8.96 7.08
C GLY A 18 7.16 8.33 8.47
N MET A 19 6.67 7.10 8.66
CA MET A 19 6.83 6.34 9.89
C MET A 19 8.30 5.94 10.10
N LEU A 20 8.95 5.40 9.07
CA LEU A 20 10.35 4.97 9.14
C LEU A 20 11.32 6.14 9.33
N ALA A 21 11.02 7.29 8.70
CA ALA A 21 11.81 8.52 8.85
C ALA A 21 11.87 9.06 10.28
N LYS A 22 10.91 8.68 11.13
CA LYS A 22 10.87 9.06 12.55
C LYS A 22 11.61 8.07 13.45
N SER A 23 12.03 6.93 12.92
CA SER A 23 12.85 5.96 13.66
C SER A 23 14.28 6.46 13.78
N ALA A 24 14.92 6.20 14.92
CA ALA A 24 16.34 6.49 15.13
C ALA A 24 17.24 5.77 14.12
N ASP A 25 16.77 4.63 13.59
CA ASP A 25 17.52 3.75 12.69
C ASP A 25 17.09 3.90 11.22
N CYS A 26 16.49 5.03 10.84
CA CYS A 26 15.97 5.27 9.49
C CYS A 26 16.98 4.89 8.39
N ASP A 27 18.23 5.35 8.52
CA ASP A 27 19.29 5.09 7.53
C ASP A 27 19.63 3.61 7.41
N GLU A 28 19.57 2.86 8.50
CA GLU A 28 19.82 1.42 8.53
C GLU A 28 18.66 0.65 7.89
N VAL A 29 17.42 0.99 8.26
CA VAL A 29 16.21 0.39 7.68
C VAL A 29 16.14 0.63 6.17
N LEU A 30 16.46 1.84 5.71
CA LEU A 30 16.48 2.17 4.28
C LEU A 30 17.66 1.54 3.54
N ARG A 31 18.80 1.28 4.22
CA ARG A 31 19.92 0.53 3.64
C ARG A 31 19.57 -0.94 3.41
N PHE A 32 18.85 -1.56 4.35
CA PHE A 32 18.39 -2.95 4.24
C PHE A 32 17.10 -3.12 3.46
N ALA A 33 16.47 -2.02 3.02
CA ALA A 33 15.30 -2.06 2.18
C ALA A 33 15.59 -2.81 0.86
N ALA A 34 15.04 -4.01 0.75
CA ALA A 34 15.07 -4.83 -0.46
C ALA A 34 14.31 -4.16 -1.62
N GLY A 35 14.52 -4.66 -2.84
CA GLY A 35 13.94 -4.09 -4.08
C GLY A 35 12.44 -3.81 -3.99
N GLY A 36 11.65 -4.72 -3.39
CA GLY A 36 10.21 -4.53 -3.25
C GLY A 36 9.80 -3.33 -2.38
N PHE A 37 10.59 -2.98 -1.35
CA PHE A 37 10.34 -1.76 -0.58
C PHE A 37 10.69 -0.53 -1.41
N ARG A 38 11.81 -0.53 -2.14
CA ARG A 38 12.20 0.60 -3.00
C ARG A 38 11.15 0.88 -4.07
N ASP A 39 10.62 -0.15 -4.71
CA ASP A 39 9.59 -0.01 -5.73
C ASP A 39 8.28 0.54 -5.15
N PHE A 40 7.84 0.02 -4.00
CA PHE A 40 6.64 0.49 -3.33
C PHE A 40 6.78 1.92 -2.79
N SER A 41 7.92 2.25 -2.19
CA SER A 41 8.17 3.57 -1.59
C SER A 41 8.51 4.65 -2.61
N ARG A 42 8.85 4.31 -3.87
CA ARG A 42 9.18 5.27 -4.94
C ARG A 42 8.11 6.36 -5.09
N ILE A 43 6.83 6.00 -4.98
CA ILE A 43 5.71 6.93 -5.15
C ILE A 43 5.53 7.89 -3.94
N ALA A 44 6.20 7.65 -2.81
CA ALA A 44 6.23 8.59 -1.70
C ALA A 44 7.11 9.82 -1.99
N SER A 45 7.85 9.84 -3.10
CA SER A 45 8.62 10.99 -3.57
C SER A 45 7.80 11.94 -4.45
N SER A 46 6.51 11.67 -4.64
CA SER A 46 5.61 12.54 -5.43
C SER A 46 5.33 13.87 -4.74
N ASP A 47 4.92 14.88 -5.52
CA ASP A 47 4.71 16.25 -5.02
C ASP A 47 3.65 16.33 -3.89
N PRO A 48 4.00 16.84 -2.69
CA PRO A 48 3.09 16.82 -1.55
C PRO A 48 1.92 17.81 -1.67
N VAL A 49 2.07 18.88 -2.46
CA VAL A 49 1.02 19.90 -2.66
C VAL A 49 -0.07 19.33 -3.58
N MET A 50 0.34 18.70 -4.68
CA MET A 50 -0.56 18.00 -5.60
C MET A 50 -1.32 16.89 -4.88
N TRP A 51 -0.62 16.05 -4.11
CA TRP A 51 -1.23 14.93 -3.40
C TRP A 51 -2.18 15.37 -2.29
N ARG A 52 -1.91 16.48 -1.61
CA ARG A 52 -2.88 17.12 -0.72
C ARG A 52 -4.17 17.46 -1.47
N ASP A 53 -4.06 18.13 -2.62
CA ASP A 53 -5.23 18.59 -3.37
C ASP A 53 -6.06 17.42 -3.91
N ILE A 54 -5.40 16.33 -4.34
CA ILE A 54 -6.05 15.06 -4.69
C ILE A 54 -6.81 14.46 -3.49
N CYS A 55 -6.17 14.43 -2.31
CA CYS A 55 -6.78 13.89 -1.10
C CYS A 55 -8.03 14.68 -0.68
N LEU A 56 -7.96 16.01 -0.70
CA LEU A 56 -9.07 16.86 -0.33
C LEU A 56 -10.22 16.75 -1.34
N SER A 57 -9.89 16.70 -2.64
CA SER A 57 -10.89 16.64 -3.72
C SER A 57 -11.61 15.28 -3.80
N ASN A 58 -10.98 14.19 -3.36
CA ASN A 58 -11.56 12.84 -3.43
C ASN A 58 -11.62 12.13 -2.06
N SER A 59 -11.80 12.92 -1.00
CA SER A 59 -11.70 12.47 0.39
C SER A 59 -12.65 11.33 0.73
N SER A 60 -13.92 11.38 0.31
CA SER A 60 -14.91 10.33 0.61
C SER A 60 -14.45 8.95 0.15
N ALA A 61 -14.07 8.82 -1.13
CA ALA A 61 -13.66 7.53 -1.69
C ALA A 61 -12.34 7.03 -1.08
N ILE A 62 -11.43 7.95 -0.74
CA ILE A 62 -10.17 7.60 -0.07
C ILE A 62 -10.44 7.08 1.34
N LEU A 63 -11.34 7.73 2.09
CA LEU A 63 -11.69 7.35 3.46
C LEU A 63 -12.35 5.96 3.52
N ASP A 64 -13.26 5.67 2.58
CA ASP A 64 -13.89 4.35 2.49
C ASP A 64 -12.83 3.25 2.28
N LEU A 65 -11.92 3.45 1.33
CA LEU A 65 -10.84 2.51 1.05
C LEU A 65 -9.81 2.39 2.18
N LEU A 66 -9.50 3.50 2.87
CA LEU A 66 -8.65 3.48 4.06
C LEU A 66 -9.27 2.65 5.18
N ASN A 67 -10.59 2.76 5.39
CA ASN A 67 -11.29 1.96 6.39
C ASN A 67 -11.24 0.47 6.03
N ASP A 68 -11.40 0.12 4.76
CA ASP A 68 -11.29 -1.26 4.29
C ASP A 68 -9.87 -1.80 4.50
N TYR A 69 -8.85 -1.00 4.17
CA TYR A 69 -7.46 -1.34 4.36
C TYR A 69 -7.11 -1.57 5.84
N ARG A 70 -7.60 -0.70 6.74
CA ARG A 70 -7.42 -0.84 8.19
C ARG A 70 -8.02 -2.15 8.70
N ARG A 71 -9.23 -2.52 8.27
CA ARG A 71 -9.83 -3.81 8.64
C ARG A 71 -8.99 -5.01 8.18
N GLY A 72 -8.36 -4.90 7.01
CA GLY A 72 -7.40 -5.89 6.53
C GLY A 72 -6.16 -6.00 7.44
N LEU A 73 -5.58 -4.86 7.84
CA LEU A 73 -4.46 -4.82 8.78
C LEU A 73 -4.84 -5.42 10.14
N ASP A 74 -6.00 -5.05 10.70
CA ASP A 74 -6.49 -5.59 11.97
C ASP A 74 -6.64 -7.12 11.91
N SER A 75 -7.05 -7.68 10.77
CA SER A 75 -7.15 -9.13 10.54
C SER A 75 -5.77 -9.79 10.58
N LEU A 76 -4.79 -9.21 9.90
CA LEU A 76 -3.41 -9.70 9.89
C LEU A 76 -2.75 -9.60 11.27
N GLU A 77 -2.93 -8.48 11.96
CA GLU A 77 -2.41 -8.27 13.32
C GLU A 77 -2.98 -9.33 14.28
N LYS A 78 -4.29 -9.55 14.27
CA LYS A 78 -4.93 -10.60 15.09
C LYS A 78 -4.38 -11.98 14.78
N ALA A 79 -4.19 -12.32 13.51
CA ALA A 79 -3.62 -13.61 13.13
C ALA A 79 -2.19 -13.77 13.67
N ILE A 80 -1.36 -12.72 13.58
CA ILE A 80 0.00 -12.71 14.14
C ILE A 80 -0.03 -12.88 15.66
N MET A 81 -0.86 -12.09 16.36
CA MET A 81 -0.98 -12.15 17.84
C MET A 81 -1.39 -13.55 18.33
N ASN A 82 -2.22 -14.24 17.55
CA ASN A 82 -2.70 -15.58 17.88
C ASN A 82 -1.78 -16.71 17.37
N ASN A 83 -0.66 -16.39 16.71
CA ASN A 83 0.18 -17.36 15.98
C ASN A 83 -0.61 -18.23 14.98
N ASP A 84 -1.65 -17.65 14.37
CA ASP A 84 -2.53 -18.33 13.41
C ASP A 84 -1.93 -18.30 12.00
N GLY A 85 -0.97 -19.21 11.77
CA GLY A 85 -0.27 -19.33 10.49
C GLY A 85 -1.18 -19.69 9.32
N ASP A 86 -2.21 -20.51 9.54
CA ASP A 86 -3.15 -20.92 8.50
C ASP A 86 -3.98 -19.73 8.02
N ARG A 87 -4.45 -18.88 8.95
CA ARG A 87 -5.15 -17.64 8.59
C ARG A 87 -4.29 -16.72 7.74
N LEU A 88 -3.00 -16.57 8.08
CA LEU A 88 -2.07 -15.75 7.30
C LEU A 88 -1.90 -16.31 5.87
N VAL A 89 -1.72 -17.63 5.75
CA VAL A 89 -1.61 -18.29 4.44
C VAL A 89 -2.85 -18.05 3.59
N ASP A 90 -4.04 -18.13 4.18
CA ASP A 90 -5.30 -17.91 3.48
C ASP A 90 -5.45 -16.46 3.00
N GLU A 91 -5.12 -15.47 3.83
CA GLU A 91 -5.12 -14.05 3.44
C GLU A 91 -4.14 -13.80 2.28
N PHE A 92 -2.93 -14.34 2.37
CA PHE A 92 -1.91 -14.16 1.33
C PHE A 92 -2.26 -14.88 0.01
N LYS A 93 -2.85 -16.07 0.08
CA LYS A 93 -3.34 -16.79 -1.11
C LYS A 93 -4.44 -16.02 -1.83
N ARG A 94 -5.39 -15.42 -1.09
CA ARG A 94 -6.42 -14.56 -1.68
C ARG A 94 -5.80 -13.38 -2.44
N ALA A 95 -4.85 -12.69 -1.81
CA ALA A 95 -4.14 -11.57 -2.44
C ALA A 95 -3.35 -12.02 -3.69
N LYS A 96 -2.61 -13.14 -3.59
CA LYS A 96 -1.86 -13.72 -4.71
C LYS A 96 -2.78 -14.08 -5.89
N GLN A 97 -3.86 -14.80 -5.63
CA GLN A 97 -4.80 -15.20 -6.67
C GLN A 97 -5.42 -13.99 -7.36
N ALA A 98 -5.82 -12.96 -6.59
CA ALA A 98 -6.38 -11.73 -7.16
C ALA A 98 -5.38 -11.05 -8.09
N ARG A 99 -4.09 -10.98 -7.72
CA ARG A 99 -3.02 -10.42 -8.56
C ARG A 99 -2.79 -11.27 -9.81
N ASP A 100 -2.55 -12.56 -9.64
CA ASP A 100 -2.16 -13.45 -10.74
C ASP A 100 -3.27 -13.59 -11.79
N THR A 101 -4.54 -13.56 -11.39
CA THR A 101 -5.67 -13.65 -12.32
C THR A 101 -5.99 -12.33 -13.02
N ARG A 102 -5.83 -11.18 -12.35
CA ARG A 102 -6.19 -9.87 -12.90
C ARG A 102 -5.08 -9.19 -13.69
N PHE A 103 -3.81 -9.54 -13.46
CA PHE A 103 -2.67 -9.00 -14.22
C PHE A 103 -2.12 -9.97 -15.27
N ALA A 104 -2.72 -11.16 -15.43
CA ALA A 104 -2.39 -12.10 -16.50
C ALA A 104 -3.24 -11.94 -17.77
N GLU A 105 -4.22 -11.02 -17.79
CA GLU A 105 -4.96 -10.70 -19.02
C GLU A 105 -4.16 -9.71 -19.90
N PRO A 106 -3.88 -10.03 -21.18
CA PRO A 106 -3.25 -9.09 -22.10
C PRO A 106 -4.23 -7.95 -22.41
N GLY A 107 -4.01 -6.76 -21.85
CA GLY A 107 -4.81 -5.58 -22.19
C GLY A 107 -4.90 -4.45 -21.15
N LEU A 108 -4.39 -4.63 -19.93
CA LEU A 108 -4.34 -3.54 -18.96
C LEU A 108 -3.15 -2.62 -19.27
N ILE A 109 -3.44 -1.45 -19.86
CA ILE A 109 -2.47 -0.39 -20.11
C ILE A 109 -1.91 0.07 -18.76
N ASP A 110 -0.58 -0.02 -18.63
CA ASP A 110 0.17 0.56 -17.53
C ASP A 110 0.10 2.10 -17.63
N ASN A 111 -0.65 2.72 -16.74
CA ASN A 111 -0.78 4.18 -16.63
C ASN A 111 0.20 4.77 -15.60
N SER A 112 1.39 4.19 -15.45
CA SER A 112 2.41 4.66 -14.51
C SER A 112 3.03 6.03 -14.84
N GLU A 113 2.57 6.71 -15.90
CA GLU A 113 3.06 8.02 -16.36
C GLU A 113 1.96 9.08 -16.58
N VAL A 114 0.89 9.11 -15.79
CA VAL A 114 -0.03 10.27 -15.72
C VAL A 114 -0.19 10.77 -14.29
#